data_AF-A0A0D2KJ17-F1
#
_entry.id   AF-A0A0D2KJ17-F1
#
_cell.length_a   1.000
_cell.length_b   1.000
_cell.length_c   1.000
_cell.angle_alpha   90.00
_cell.angle_beta   90.00
_cell.angle_gamma   90.00
#
_symmetry.space_group_name_H-M   'P 1'
#
loop_
_entity.id
_entity.type
_entity.pdbx_description
1 polymer ?
#
loop_
_entity_poly.entity_id
_entity_poly.type
_entity_poly.pdbx_seq_one_letter_code
_entity_poly.pdbx_strand_id
1 'polypeptide(L)'
;MMRAGFVEMQLVPRGADRAPSRSFFTWRVDLAACFRRIAADVYRAGCNVWSRYVHTMEANADIVAASRAAYYGGGSINITEDARPRMARLHRVNQALVAAQLRLDEQAALFSDFSHFVAP
;
A
#
# COMPACT_ATOMS: atom_id res chain seq x y z
N MET A 1 -6.67 15.80 -6.37
CA MET A 1 -6.92 15.24 -7.70
C MET A 1 -5.88 15.67 -8.73
N MET A 2 -5.74 16.96 -9.05
CA MET A 2 -4.75 17.43 -10.05
C MET A 2 -3.28 17.20 -9.64
N ARG A 3 -2.87 17.61 -8.43
CA ARG A 3 -1.52 17.35 -7.90
C ARG A 3 -1.17 15.86 -7.80
N ALA A 4 -2.19 15.03 -7.60
CA ALA A 4 -2.04 13.58 -7.53
C ALA A 4 -2.05 12.93 -8.93
N GLY A 5 -2.20 13.71 -10.01
CA GLY A 5 -2.17 13.23 -11.38
C GLY A 5 -3.42 12.49 -11.86
N PHE A 6 -4.55 12.60 -11.15
CA PHE A 6 -5.80 11.91 -11.53
C PHE A 6 -6.72 12.74 -12.44
N VAL A 7 -6.49 14.05 -12.49
CA VAL A 7 -7.28 14.98 -13.28
C VAL A 7 -6.31 15.92 -13.96
N GLU A 8 -6.45 16.08 -15.25
CA GLU A 8 -5.69 17.02 -16.05
C GLU A 8 -6.55 18.21 -16.41
N MET A 9 -5.90 19.37 -16.53
CA MET A 9 -6.55 20.57 -16.99
C MET A 9 -6.33 20.71 -18.48
N GLN A 10 -7.41 20.71 -19.24
CA GLN A 10 -7.40 20.93 -20.68
C GLN A 10 -7.73 22.39 -20.96
N LEU A 11 -6.83 23.07 -21.65
CA LEU A 11 -7.04 24.42 -22.16
C LEU A 11 -7.78 24.34 -23.50
N VAL A 12 -8.95 24.98 -23.59
CA VAL A 12 -9.71 25.16 -24.83
C VAL A 12 -9.64 26.62 -25.23
N PRO A 13 -8.74 26.99 -26.16
CA PRO A 13 -8.52 28.39 -26.53
C PRO A 13 -9.66 28.93 -27.39
N ARG A 14 -10.12 30.15 -27.13
CA ARG A 14 -11.09 30.85 -28.00
C ARG A 14 -10.43 31.59 -29.16
N GLY A 15 -9.10 31.68 -29.17
CA GLY A 15 -8.30 32.40 -30.18
C GLY A 15 -6.91 31.79 -30.35
N ALA A 16 -6.14 32.28 -31.33
CA ALA A 16 -4.84 31.71 -31.69
C ALA A 16 -3.76 31.89 -30.62
N ASP A 17 -3.90 32.89 -29.75
CA ASP A 17 -2.92 33.28 -28.72
C ASP A 17 -2.89 32.34 -27.51
N ARG A 18 -3.88 31.44 -27.37
CA ARG A 18 -4.04 30.54 -26.20
C ARG A 18 -3.92 31.26 -24.86
N ALA A 19 -4.23 32.56 -24.82
CA ALA A 19 -4.09 33.37 -23.63
C ALA A 19 -5.03 32.84 -22.53
N PRO A 20 -4.58 32.69 -21.27
CA PRO A 20 -5.42 32.18 -20.19
C PRO A 20 -6.71 33.00 -19.99
N SER A 21 -6.64 34.32 -20.19
CA SER A 21 -7.79 35.23 -20.09
C SER A 21 -8.86 35.04 -21.18
N ARG A 22 -8.52 34.37 -22.29
CA ARG A 22 -9.40 34.11 -23.44
C ARG A 22 -9.55 32.62 -23.74
N SER A 23 -9.37 31.78 -22.73
CA SER A 23 -9.49 30.33 -22.87
C SER A 23 -10.45 29.78 -21.83
N PHE A 24 -11.06 28.63 -22.14
CA PHE A 24 -11.77 27.84 -21.15
C PHE A 24 -10.84 26.76 -20.59
N PHE A 25 -11.00 26.43 -19.32
CA PHE A 25 -10.32 25.31 -18.70
C PHE A 25 -11.36 24.23 -18.40
N THR A 26 -11.21 23.08 -19.06
CA THR A 26 -12.03 21.90 -18.81
C THR A 26 -11.21 20.86 -18.05
N TRP A 27 -11.90 20.00 -17.31
CA TRP A 27 -11.28 18.87 -16.64
C TRP A 27 -11.30 17.66 -17.56
N ARG A 28 -10.16 16.97 -17.67
CA ARG A 28 -10.04 15.71 -18.37
C ARG A 28 -9.55 14.64 -17.40
N VAL A 29 -10.12 13.45 -17.50
CA VAL A 29 -9.65 12.26 -16.77
C VAL A 29 -9.25 11.22 -17.80
N ASP A 30 -7.97 10.87 -17.81
CA ASP A 30 -7.49 9.68 -18.51
C ASP A 30 -7.59 8.50 -17.54
N LEU A 31 -8.66 7.71 -17.69
CA LEU A 31 -8.91 6.56 -16.83
C LEU A 31 -7.75 5.55 -16.90
N ALA A 32 -7.21 5.28 -18.09
CA ALA A 32 -6.11 4.32 -18.25
C ALA A 32 -4.85 4.78 -17.52
N ALA A 33 -4.52 6.08 -17.60
CA ALA A 33 -3.42 6.66 -16.83
C ALA A 33 -3.67 6.60 -15.32
N CYS A 34 -4.90 6.91 -14.87
CA CYS A 34 -5.30 6.79 -13.47
C CYS A 34 -5.12 5.35 -12.95
N PHE A 35 -5.62 4.36 -13.68
CA PHE A 35 -5.53 2.96 -13.28
C PHE A 35 -4.09 2.46 -13.19
N ARG A 36 -3.24 2.76 -14.19
CA ARG A 36 -1.80 2.44 -14.13
C ARG A 36 -1.12 3.08 -12.91
N ARG A 37 -1.49 4.32 -12.60
CA ARG A 37 -0.94 5.05 -11.45
C ARG A 37 -1.37 4.42 -10.13
N ILE A 38 -2.65 4.08 -9.98
CA ILE A 38 -3.17 3.41 -8.79
C ILE A 38 -2.50 2.05 -8.63
N ALA A 39 -2.38 1.26 -9.70
CA ALA A 39 -1.68 -0.03 -9.67
C ALA A 39 -0.25 0.14 -9.13
N ALA A 40 0.52 1.09 -9.67
CA ALA A 40 1.87 1.37 -9.21
C ALA A 40 1.92 1.81 -7.73
N ASP A 41 0.97 2.63 -7.28
CA ASP A 41 0.88 3.09 -5.89
C ASP A 41 0.50 1.94 -4.94
N VAL A 42 -0.39 1.01 -5.36
CA VAL A 42 -0.75 -0.19 -4.61
C VAL A 42 0.45 -1.14 -4.48
N TYR A 43 1.19 -1.38 -5.57
CA TYR A 43 2.41 -2.19 -5.52
C TYR A 43 3.45 -1.59 -4.56
N ARG A 44 3.68 -0.28 -4.63
CA ARG A 44 4.59 0.41 -3.71
C ARG A 44 4.12 0.29 -2.25
N ALA A 45 2.82 0.47 -2.01
CA ALA A 45 2.24 0.30 -0.68
C ALA A 45 2.43 -1.12 -0.15
N GLY A 46 2.23 -2.15 -0.99
CA GLY A 46 2.48 -3.55 -0.65
C GLY A 46 3.93 -3.80 -0.26
N CYS A 47 4.89 -3.32 -1.06
CA CYS A 47 6.31 -3.42 -0.71
C CYS A 47 6.65 -2.72 0.62
N ASN A 48 6.03 -1.57 0.90
CA ASN A 48 6.24 -0.86 2.17
C ASN A 48 5.67 -1.63 3.36
N VAL A 49 4.47 -2.21 3.23
CA VAL A 49 3.84 -3.05 4.27
C VAL A 49 4.70 -4.28 4.53
N TRP A 50 5.16 -4.96 3.48
CA TRP A 50 6.08 -6.09 3.60
C TRP A 50 7.39 -5.72 4.28
N SER A 51 8.03 -4.63 3.84
CA SER A 51 9.27 -4.14 4.46
C SER A 51 9.08 -3.83 5.94
N ARG A 52 7.93 -3.24 6.31
CA ARG A 52 7.57 -2.97 7.70
C ARG A 52 7.35 -4.25 8.49
N TYR A 53 6.73 -5.27 7.89
CA TYR A 53 6.56 -6.57 8.52
C TYR A 53 7.91 -7.23 8.82
N VAL A 54 8.79 -7.34 7.83
CA VAL A 54 10.13 -7.91 7.98
C VAL A 54 10.91 -7.19 9.08
N HIS A 55 10.95 -5.85 9.02
CA HIS A 55 11.62 -5.04 10.05
C HIS A 55 11.04 -5.26 11.45
N THR A 56 9.70 -5.40 11.56
CA THR A 56 9.04 -5.66 12.85
C THR A 56 9.40 -7.05 13.39
N MET A 57 9.53 -8.06 12.52
CA MET A 57 9.94 -9.41 12.90
C MET A 57 11.41 -9.49 13.32
N GLU A 58 12.30 -8.83 12.60
CA GLU A 58 13.72 -8.75 12.94
C GLU A 58 13.95 -8.02 14.26
N ALA A 59 13.27 -6.88 14.46
CA ALA A 59 13.37 -6.10 15.70
C ALA A 59 12.83 -6.83 16.94
N ASN A 60 12.07 -7.91 16.76
CA ASN A 60 11.51 -8.72 17.84
C ASN A 60 11.88 -10.20 17.71
N ALA A 61 13.04 -10.49 17.09
CA ALA A 61 13.49 -11.86 16.84
C ALA A 61 13.65 -12.68 18.14
N ASP A 62 14.01 -12.02 19.25
CA ASP A 62 14.06 -12.58 20.61
C ASP A 62 12.70 -13.19 21.03
N ILE A 63 11.64 -12.41 20.88
CA ILE A 63 10.27 -12.81 21.23
C ILE A 63 9.76 -13.88 20.26
N VAL A 64 10.08 -13.75 18.97
CA VAL A 64 9.68 -14.74 17.96
C VAL A 64 10.36 -16.08 18.23
N ALA A 65 11.65 -16.09 18.55
CA ALA A 65 12.38 -17.30 18.92
C ALA A 65 11.81 -17.94 20.20
N ALA A 66 11.54 -17.13 21.22
CA ALA A 66 10.93 -17.59 22.47
C ALA A 66 9.53 -18.20 22.23
N SER A 67 8.70 -17.57 21.41
CA SER A 67 7.37 -18.09 21.10
C SER A 67 7.41 -19.40 20.30
N ARG A 68 8.36 -19.55 19.37
CA ARG A 68 8.59 -20.81 18.64
C ARG A 68 9.04 -21.92 19.57
N ALA A 69 10.01 -21.66 20.45
CA ALA A 69 10.51 -22.64 21.41
C ALA A 69 9.42 -23.12 22.38
N ALA A 70 8.54 -22.21 22.82
CA ALA A 70 7.37 -22.55 23.63
C ALA A 70 6.35 -23.41 22.87
N TYR A 71 6.12 -23.15 21.59
CA TYR A 71 5.19 -23.92 20.75
C TYR A 71 5.65 -25.37 20.51
N TYR A 72 6.94 -25.59 20.29
CA TYR A 72 7.51 -26.92 20.01
C TYR A 72 7.87 -27.74 21.27
N GLY A 73 7.42 -27.32 22.45
CA GLY A 73 7.58 -28.09 23.70
C GLY A 73 9.01 -28.14 24.24
N GLY A 74 9.92 -27.28 23.76
CA GLY A 74 11.36 -27.31 24.06
C GLY A 74 11.78 -26.74 25.43
N GLY A 75 10.83 -26.46 26.31
CA GLY A 75 11.10 -25.98 27.66
C GLY A 75 10.16 -24.86 28.05
N SER A 76 9.76 -24.85 29.32
CA SER A 76 9.04 -23.75 29.95
C SER A 76 9.92 -22.50 29.89
N ILE A 77 9.91 -21.79 28.77
CA ILE A 77 10.28 -20.40 28.80
C ILE A 77 9.20 -19.79 29.68
N ASN A 78 9.60 -19.43 30.90
CA ASN A 78 8.92 -18.42 31.66
C ASN A 78 8.86 -17.21 30.72
N ILE A 79 7.79 -17.11 29.91
CA ILE A 79 7.41 -15.88 29.25
C ILE A 79 7.18 -14.99 30.45
N THR A 80 8.23 -14.24 30.81
CA THR A 80 8.21 -13.36 31.97
C THR A 80 6.94 -12.53 31.85
N GLU A 81 6.27 -12.24 32.95
CA GLU A 81 5.00 -11.50 32.90
C GLU A 81 5.14 -10.18 32.10
N ASP A 82 6.36 -9.61 32.10
CA ASP A 82 6.85 -8.49 31.28
C ASP A 82 6.89 -8.72 29.75
N ALA A 83 7.11 -9.95 29.28
CA ALA A 83 7.20 -10.27 27.85
C ALA A 83 5.82 -10.46 27.19
N ARG A 84 4.80 -10.84 27.99
CA ARG A 84 3.41 -11.03 27.55
C ARG A 84 2.79 -9.79 26.86
N PRO A 85 2.90 -8.56 27.39
CA PRO A 85 2.36 -7.38 26.72
C PRO A 85 3.08 -7.06 25.41
N ARG A 86 4.42 -7.28 25.34
CA ARG A 86 5.19 -7.12 24.10
C ARG A 86 4.76 -8.11 23.03
N MET A 87 4.53 -9.38 23.40
CA MET A 87 4.00 -10.41 22.50
C MET A 87 2.61 -10.07 21.97
N ALA A 88 1.70 -9.66 22.86
CA ALA A 88 0.33 -9.29 22.47
C ALA A 88 0.33 -8.11 21.48
N ARG A 89 1.17 -7.09 21.73
CA ARG A 89 1.35 -5.96 20.82
C ARG A 89 1.91 -6.41 19.47
N LEU A 90 2.96 -7.24 19.48
CA LEU A 90 3.58 -7.75 18.26
C LEU A 90 2.58 -8.53 17.40
N HIS A 91 1.79 -9.40 18.03
CA HIS A 91 0.75 -10.17 17.36
C HIS A 91 -0.29 -9.27 16.70
N ARG A 92 -0.77 -8.25 17.41
CA ARG A 92 -1.74 -7.28 16.88
C ARG A 92 -1.19 -6.50 15.67
N VAL A 93 0.05 -6.03 15.77
CA VAL A 93 0.70 -5.30 14.66
C VAL A 93 0.89 -6.22 13.45
N ASN A 94 1.32 -7.46 13.67
CA ASN A 94 1.46 -8.45 12.60
C ASN A 94 0.14 -8.75 11.90
N GLN A 95 -0.91 -9.00 12.66
CA GLN A 95 -2.24 -9.25 12.08
C GLN A 95 -2.70 -8.08 11.22
N ALA A 96 -2.49 -6.84 11.69
CA ALA A 96 -2.83 -5.65 10.92
C ALA A 96 -2.02 -5.53 9.63
N LEU A 97 -0.70 -5.81 9.67
CA LEU A 97 0.17 -5.76 8.48
C LEU A 97 -0.19 -6.84 7.46
N VAL A 98 -0.43 -8.08 7.91
CA VAL A 98 -0.84 -9.18 7.02
C VAL A 98 -2.21 -8.92 6.41
N ALA A 99 -3.17 -8.43 7.19
CA ALA A 99 -4.49 -8.06 6.67
C ALA A 99 -4.40 -6.89 5.67
N ALA A 100 -3.53 -5.92 5.92
CA ALA A 100 -3.28 -4.83 4.97
C ALA A 100 -2.66 -5.35 3.67
N GLN A 101 -1.71 -6.29 3.75
CA GLN A 101 -1.11 -6.91 2.57
C GLN A 101 -2.16 -7.61 1.71
N LEU A 102 -3.02 -8.44 2.30
CA LEU A 102 -4.08 -9.16 1.56
C LEU A 102 -5.04 -8.19 0.84
N ARG A 103 -5.39 -7.08 1.49
CA ARG A 103 -6.24 -6.03 0.88
C ARG A 103 -5.54 -5.32 -0.27
N LEU A 104 -4.23 -5.09 -0.16
CA LEU A 104 -3.44 -4.48 -1.23
C LEU A 104 -3.27 -5.44 -2.41
N ASP A 105 -3.12 -6.73 -2.16
CA ASP A 105 -3.04 -7.75 -3.21
C ASP A 105 -4.38 -7.83 -4.01
N GLU A 106 -5.52 -7.76 -3.32
CA GLU A 106 -6.85 -7.69 -3.97
C GLU A 106 -6.98 -6.45 -4.86
N GLN A 107 -6.53 -5.29 -4.37
CA GLN A 107 -6.52 -4.05 -5.15
C GLN A 107 -5.54 -4.12 -6.32
N ALA A 108 -4.38 -4.76 -6.14
CA ALA A 108 -3.39 -4.92 -7.19
C ALA A 108 -3.95 -5.76 -8.34
N ALA A 109 -4.66 -6.86 -8.03
CA ALA A 109 -5.34 -7.67 -9.02
C ALA A 109 -6.35 -6.85 -9.83
N LEU A 110 -7.22 -6.09 -9.16
CA LEU A 110 -8.22 -5.25 -9.81
C LEU A 110 -7.61 -4.23 -10.81
N PHE A 111 -6.56 -3.53 -10.38
CA PHE A 111 -6.00 -2.44 -11.16
C PHE A 111 -4.95 -2.88 -12.19
N SER A 112 -4.34 -4.05 -12.02
CA SER A 112 -3.46 -4.65 -13.02
C SER A 112 -4.24 -5.28 -14.17
N ASP A 113 -5.35 -5.98 -13.91
CA ASP A 113 -6.21 -6.55 -14.96
C ASP A 113 -6.81 -5.46 -15.86
N PHE A 114 -7.26 -4.34 -15.28
CA PHE A 114 -7.80 -3.23 -16.08
C PHE A 114 -6.77 -2.68 -17.09
N SER A 115 -5.48 -2.70 -16.75
CA SER A 115 -4.42 -2.25 -17.65
C SER A 115 -4.23 -3.15 -18.88
N HIS A 116 -4.62 -4.43 -18.78
CA HIS A 116 -4.58 -5.38 -19.90
C HIS A 116 -5.74 -5.21 -20.89
N PHE A 117 -6.90 -4.73 -20.45
CA PHE A 117 -8.08 -4.56 -21.32
C PHE A 117 -8.11 -3.25 -22.13
N VAL A 118 -7.31 -2.25 -21.74
CA VAL A 118 -7.36 -0.89 -22.32
C VAL A 118 -6.10 -0.55 -23.15
N ALA A 119 -5.20 -1.51 -23.35
CA ALA A 119 -4.11 -1.37 -24.31
C ALA A 119 -4.60 -1.72 -25.73
N PRO A 120 -4.52 -0.80 -26.72
CA PRO A 120 -4.65 -1.14 -28.13
C PRO A 120 -3.44 -1.94 -28.64
#